data_AF-A0A832GRV7-F1
#
_entry.id   AF-A0A832GRV7-F1
#
_cell.length_a   1.000
_cell.length_b   1.000
_cell.length_c   1.000
_cell.angle_alpha   90.00
_cell.angle_beta   90.00
_cell.angle_gamma   90.00
#
_symmetry.space_group_name_H-M   'P 1'
#
loop_
_entity.id
_entity.type
_entity.pdbx_description
1 polymer ?
#
loop_
_entity_poly.entity_id
_entity_poly.type
_entity_poly.pdbx_seq_one_letter_code
_entity_poly.pdbx_strand_id
1 'polypeptide(L)'
;MNTKLFIRRNIHLNRCPACNSIATLRRSRSRNFLERALKLISFKPYVCRECGWRGKIFPFKPAKNILTLILLYTLVVIISVYIVKRFLISYFN
;
A
#
# COMPACT_ATOMS: atom_id res chain seq x y z
N MET A 1 20.78 -0.56 8.32
CA MET A 1 19.36 -0.76 8.68
C MET A 1 18.61 -1.23 7.44
N ASN A 2 17.95 -2.39 7.49
CA ASN A 2 17.29 -2.99 6.32
C ASN A 2 15.82 -2.56 6.29
N THR A 3 15.54 -1.37 5.77
CA THR A 3 14.18 -0.80 5.75
C THR A 3 13.37 -1.38 4.60
N LYS A 4 12.69 -2.51 4.85
CA LYS A 4 11.72 -3.06 3.89
C LYS A 4 10.59 -2.04 3.69
N LEU A 5 10.50 -1.48 2.49
CA LEU A 5 9.50 -0.46 2.15
C LEU A 5 8.06 -1.04 2.11
N PHE A 6 7.92 -2.31 1.77
CA PHE A 6 6.62 -2.95 1.73
C PHE A 6 6.63 -4.20 2.60
N ILE A 7 5.67 -4.26 3.51
CA ILE A 7 5.47 -5.43 4.37
C ILE A 7 4.41 -6.30 3.73
N ARG A 8 4.78 -7.54 3.41
CA ARG A 8 3.83 -8.56 2.93
C ARG A 8 2.91 -8.93 4.08
N ARG A 9 1.61 -8.71 3.91
CA ARG A 9 0.58 -9.14 4.88
C ARG A 9 0.28 -10.61 4.71
N ASN A 10 0.02 -11.28 5.83
CA ASN A 10 -0.66 -12.57 5.83
C ASN A 10 -2.16 -12.36 5.64
N ILE A 11 -2.66 -12.59 4.41
CA ILE A 11 -4.08 -12.37 4.07
C ILE A 11 -4.99 -13.30 4.85
N HIS A 12 -4.54 -14.51 5.16
CA HIS A 12 -5.29 -15.49 5.92
C HIS A 12 -5.59 -15.06 7.36
N LEU A 13 -4.88 -14.08 7.92
CA LEU A 13 -5.13 -13.56 9.27
C LEU A 13 -5.86 -12.20 9.26
N ASN A 14 -6.22 -11.68 8.09
CA ASN A 14 -6.96 -10.42 7.99
C ASN A 14 -8.45 -10.63 8.30
N ARG A 15 -9.08 -9.53 8.71
CA ARG A 15 -10.53 -9.46 8.89
C ARG A 15 -11.24 -9.42 7.53
N CYS A 16 -12.39 -10.10 7.44
CA CYS A 16 -13.29 -9.95 6.32
C CYS A 16 -13.89 -8.53 6.28
N PRO A 17 -13.89 -7.81 5.14
CA PRO A 17 -14.46 -6.47 5.08
C PRO A 17 -15.99 -6.41 5.23
N ALA A 18 -16.70 -7.52 5.00
CA ALA A 18 -18.16 -7.56 5.12
C ALA A 18 -18.65 -7.89 6.53
N CYS A 19 -18.09 -8.93 7.15
CA CYS A 19 -18.54 -9.43 8.47
C CYS A 19 -17.52 -9.23 9.59
N ASN A 20 -16.35 -8.64 9.28
CA ASN A 20 -15.26 -8.38 10.21
C ASN A 20 -14.65 -9.62 10.91
N SER A 21 -15.03 -10.84 10.50
CA SER A 21 -14.49 -12.06 11.11
C SER A 21 -13.03 -12.29 10.76
N ILE A 22 -12.29 -12.82 11.73
CA ILE A 22 -10.84 -13.00 11.68
C ILE A 22 -10.55 -14.41 11.17
N ALA A 23 -9.51 -14.54 10.37
CA ALA A 23 -8.99 -15.83 9.91
C ALA A 23 -9.92 -16.67 9.01
N THR A 24 -10.97 -16.06 8.44
CA THR A 24 -11.99 -16.74 7.63
C THR A 24 -11.76 -16.66 6.12
N LEU A 25 -10.72 -15.94 5.70
CA LEU A 25 -10.41 -15.69 4.29
C LEU A 25 -9.67 -16.88 3.63
N ARG A 26 -10.31 -17.48 2.63
CA ARG A 26 -9.77 -18.56 1.79
C ARG A 26 -9.49 -18.07 0.37
N ARG A 27 -8.42 -18.57 -0.26
CA ARG A 27 -8.13 -18.29 -1.67
C ARG A 27 -9.21 -18.90 -2.57
N SER A 28 -9.77 -18.10 -3.47
CA SER A 28 -10.74 -18.54 -4.48
C SER A 28 -10.06 -18.80 -5.84
N ARG A 29 -10.72 -19.55 -6.72
CA ARG A 29 -10.27 -19.76 -8.11
C ARG A 29 -10.79 -18.62 -9.00
N SER A 30 -9.96 -18.17 -9.93
CA SER A 30 -10.36 -17.23 -10.99
C SER A 30 -11.35 -17.90 -11.94
N ARG A 31 -12.53 -17.33 -12.11
CA ARG A 31 -13.56 -17.75 -13.07
C ARG A 31 -13.51 -16.92 -14.36
N ASN A 32 -13.23 -15.62 -14.26
CA ASN A 32 -13.29 -14.69 -15.40
C ASN A 32 -11.91 -14.38 -15.99
N PHE A 33 -11.87 -13.95 -17.26
CA PHE A 33 -10.65 -13.48 -17.92
C PHE A 33 -10.02 -12.28 -17.18
N LEU A 34 -10.83 -11.33 -16.70
CA LEU A 34 -10.37 -10.22 -15.87
C LEU A 34 -9.73 -10.70 -14.55
N GLU A 35 -10.26 -11.77 -13.95
CA GLU A 35 -9.68 -12.35 -12.74
C GLU A 35 -8.35 -13.07 -13.03
N ARG A 36 -8.19 -13.65 -14.22
CA ARG A 36 -6.91 -14.22 -14.67
C ARG A 36 -5.86 -13.13 -14.89
N ALA A 37 -6.22 -12.02 -15.54
CA ALA A 37 -5.32 -10.88 -15.74
C ALA A 37 -4.86 -10.29 -14.39
N LEU A 38 -5.79 -10.09 -13.45
CA LEU A 38 -5.45 -9.54 -12.13
C LEU A 38 -4.63 -10.49 -11.27
N LYS A 39 -4.76 -11.81 -11.49
CA LYS A 39 -3.90 -12.81 -10.85
C LYS A 39 -2.43 -12.67 -11.27
N LEU A 40 -2.17 -12.17 -12.49
CA LEU A 40 -0.82 -11.85 -12.97
C LEU A 40 -0.21 -10.68 -12.19
N ILE A 41 -1.03 -9.67 -11.87
CA ILE A 41 -0.64 -8.47 -11.10
C ILE A 41 -0.70 -8.75 -9.57
N SER A 42 -0.57 -10.00 -9.15
CA SER A 42 -0.62 -10.44 -7.74
C SER A 42 -1.93 -10.17 -6.98
N PHE A 43 -3.01 -9.78 -7.65
CA PHE A 43 -4.34 -9.68 -7.04
C PHE A 43 -5.05 -11.03 -7.04
N LYS A 44 -4.82 -11.78 -5.96
CA LYS A 44 -5.48 -13.07 -5.75
C LYS A 44 -6.90 -12.83 -5.21
N PRO A 45 -7.93 -13.48 -5.78
CA PRO A 45 -9.28 -13.42 -5.24
C PRO A 45 -9.40 -14.26 -3.96
N TYR A 46 -10.15 -13.75 -2.98
CA TYR A 46 -10.44 -14.38 -1.70
C TYR A 46 -11.94 -14.47 -1.48
N VAL A 47 -12.34 -15.47 -0.70
CA VAL A 47 -13.71 -15.71 -0.23
C VAL A 47 -13.71 -15.84 1.28
N CYS A 48 -14.67 -15.22 1.96
CA CYS A 48 -14.94 -15.44 3.38
C CYS A 48 -15.80 -16.69 3.56
N ARG A 49 -15.42 -17.59 4.47
CA ARG A 49 -16.17 -18.82 4.75
C ARG A 49 -17.49 -18.57 5.49
N GLU A 50 -17.57 -17.50 6.28
CA GLU A 50 -18.74 -17.24 7.12
C GLU A 50 -19.84 -16.50 6.36
N CYS A 51 -19.52 -15.35 5.76
CA CYS A 51 -20.52 -14.51 5.09
C CYS A 51 -20.56 -14.68 3.56
N GLY A 52 -19.67 -15.50 2.99
CA GLY A 52 -19.59 -15.71 1.54
C GLY A 52 -19.01 -14.53 0.74
N TRP A 53 -18.57 -13.45 1.40
CA TRP A 53 -17.98 -12.29 0.72
C TRP A 53 -16.84 -12.72 -0.21
N ARG A 54 -16.83 -12.16 -1.43
CA ARG A 54 -15.80 -12.41 -2.44
C ARG A 54 -15.19 -11.10 -2.91
N GLY A 55 -13.87 -11.02 -2.88
CA GLY A 55 -13.17 -9.84 -3.37
C GLY A 55 -11.67 -10.03 -3.52
N LYS A 56 -10.99 -8.96 -3.90
CA LYS A 56 -9.54 -8.94 -4.12
C LYS A 56 -8.90 -8.18 -2.97
N ILE A 57 -7.86 -8.75 -2.38
CA ILE A 57 -7.15 -8.13 -1.25
C ILE A 57 -5.72 -7.85 -1.68
N PHE A 58 -5.27 -6.61 -1.47
CA PHE A 58 -3.90 -6.20 -1.73
C PHE A 58 -2.95 -6.84 -0.70
N PRO A 59 -1.94 -7.61 -1.13
CA PRO A 59 -1.04 -8.31 -0.21
C PRO A 59 -0.04 -7.37 0.48
N PHE A 60 0.16 -6.16 -0.03
CA PHE A 60 1.12 -5.20 0.50
C PHE A 60 0.43 -4.18 1.41
N LYS A 61 1.03 -3.89 2.56
CA LYS A 61 0.68 -2.74 3.40
C LYS A 61 1.86 -1.77 3.31
N PRO A 62 1.65 -0.48 2.99
CA PRO A 62 2.71 0.50 3.17
C PRO A 62 3.12 0.49 4.64
N ALA A 63 4.42 0.51 4.92
CA ALA A 63 4.88 0.70 6.30
C ALA A 63 4.40 2.08 6.77
N LYS A 64 3.84 2.18 7.98
CA LYS A 64 3.30 3.43 8.53
C LYS A 64 4.31 4.59 8.45
N ASN A 65 5.60 4.26 8.54
CA ASN A 65 6.67 5.24 8.61
C ASN A 65 7.13 5.75 7.23
N ILE A 66 6.71 5.13 6.12
CA ILE A 66 7.15 5.54 4.78
C ILE A 66 6.52 6.84 4.33
N LEU A 67 5.23 7.01 4.59
CA LEU A 67 4.55 8.25 4.21
C LEU A 67 5.17 9.43 4.95
N THR A 68 5.41 9.27 6.26
CA THR A 68 6.09 10.28 7.08
C THR A 68 7.51 10.54 6.59
N LEU A 69 8.26 9.50 6.21
CA LEU A 69 9.62 9.65 5.70
C LEU A 69 9.63 10.40 4.36
N ILE A 70 8.81 9.99 3.39
CA ILE A 70 8.67 10.69 2.10
C ILE A 70 8.31 12.16 2.33
N LEU A 71 7.32 12.42 3.19
CA LEU A 71 6.89 13.78 3.51
C LEU A 71 8.05 14.61 4.07
N LEU A 72 8.81 14.07 5.03
CA LEU A 72 9.95 14.76 5.63
C LEU A 72 11.03 15.07 4.59
N TYR A 73 11.41 14.10 3.75
CA TYR A 73 12.40 14.32 2.69
C TYR A 73 11.93 15.37 1.67
N THR A 74 10.66 15.34 1.26
CA THR A 74 10.12 16.36 0.35
C THR A 74 10.15 17.75 0.97
N LEU A 75 9.87 17.87 2.27
CA LEU A 75 9.89 19.13 2.99
C LEU A 75 11.30 19.71 3.06
N VAL A 76 12.31 18.87 3.35
CA VAL A 76 13.73 19.27 3.35
C VAL A 76 14.17 19.79 1.98
N VAL A 77 13.81 19.10 0.89
CA VAL A 77 14.14 19.54 -0.47
C VAL A 77 13.49 20.89 -0.78
N ILE A 78 12.21 21.08 -0.46
CA ILE A 78 11.51 22.35 -0.69
C ILE A 78 12.17 23.49 0.09
N ILE A 79 12.51 23.29 1.37
CA ILE A 79 13.22 24.28 2.18
C ILE A 79 14.56 24.62 1.56
N SER A 80 15.33 23.61 1.14
CA SER A 80 16.66 23.82 0.55
C SER A 80 16.60 24.68 -0.71
N VAL A 81 15.63 24.41 -1.60
CA VAL A 81 15.39 25.18 -2.82
C VAL A 81 14.96 26.60 -2.49
N TYR A 82 14.09 26.78 -1.49
CA TYR A 82 13.61 28.09 -1.08
C TYR A 82 14.75 28.97 -0.54
N ILE A 83 15.62 28.40 0.31
CA ILE A 83 16.80 29.11 0.85
C ILE A 83 17.71 29.58 -0.28
N VAL A 84 18.06 28.69 -1.22
CA VAL A 84 18.93 29.04 -2.35
C VAL A 84 18.31 30.13 -3.21
N LYS A 85 17.01 30.02 -3.53
CA LYS A 85 16.30 31.05 -4.30
C LYS A 85 16.32 32.40 -3.60
N ARG A 86 16.05 32.44 -2.29
CA ARG A 86 16.05 33.68 -1.51
C ARG A 86 17.43 34.31 -1.46
N PHE A 87 18.47 33.50 -1.32
CA PHE A 87 19.86 33.96 -1.30
C PHE A 87 20.30 34.54 -2.65
N LEU A 88 19.98 33.88 -3.76
CA LEU A 88 20.30 34.37 -5.10
C LEU A 88 19.66 35.74 -5.39
N ILE A 89 18.39 35.93 -5.03
CA ILE A 89 17.70 37.22 -5.22
C ILE A 89 18.37 38.33 -4.40
N SER A 90 18.79 38.03 -3.17
CA SER A 90 19.45 39.01 -2.29
C SER A 90 20.88 39.38 -2.72
N TYR A 91 21.53 38.54 -3.54
CA TYR A 91 22.89 38.79 -4.01
C TYR A 91 22.91 39.57 -5.34
N PHE A 92 21.94 39.31 -6.21
CA PHE A 92 21.85 39.95 -7.52
C PHE A 92 21.04 41.26 -7.53
N ASN A 93 20.49 41.67 -6.39
CA ASN A 93 19.72 42.90 -6.21
C ASN A 93 20.32 43.74 -5.09
#